data_AF-A0A939XR56-F1
#
_entry.id   AF-A0A939XR56-F1
#
_cell.length_a   1.000
_cell.length_b   1.000
_cell.length_c   1.000
_cell.angle_alpha   90.00
_cell.angle_beta   90.00
_cell.angle_gamma   90.00
#
_symmetry.space_group_name_H-M   'P 1'
#
loop_
_entity.id
_entity.type
_entity.pdbx_description
1 polymer ?
#
loop_
_entity_poly.entity_id
_entity_poly.type
_entity_poly.pdbx_seq_one_letter_code
_entity_poly.pdbx_strand_id
1 'polypeptide(L)'
;SGERGANLRFGHETCVLPLACLLEIDNVNYSCDDLNTLHEYWQDFNIIPKACNIQMVFYRPVGTTGNRPDDILVKVLFNEHEATLPFTPVDGPYYRWTDLKQYYEKKLSTVIDWTVK
;
A
#
# COMPACT_ATOMS: atom_id res chain seq x y z
N SER A 1 -11.26 -5.60 -24.57
CA SER A 1 -11.35 -7.06 -24.38
C SER A 1 -10.12 -7.66 -25.03
N GLY A 2 -9.23 -8.28 -24.24
CA GLY A 2 -7.92 -8.77 -24.70
C GLY A 2 -6.72 -8.28 -23.87
N GLU A 3 -6.90 -7.31 -22.98
CA GLU A 3 -5.85 -6.82 -22.07
C GLU A 3 -6.03 -7.38 -20.66
N ARG A 4 -4.92 -7.49 -19.92
CA ARG A 4 -4.88 -8.04 -18.55
C ARG A 4 -5.70 -7.15 -17.60
N GLY A 5 -6.88 -7.61 -17.19
CA GLY A 5 -7.75 -6.89 -16.25
C GLY A 5 -7.32 -7.00 -14.79
N ALA A 6 -6.49 -7.98 -14.44
CA ALA A 6 -5.94 -8.16 -13.10
C ALA A 6 -4.57 -8.86 -13.16
N ASN A 7 -3.72 -8.59 -12.17
CA ASN A 7 -2.49 -9.34 -11.93
C ASN A 7 -2.55 -9.90 -10.50
N LEU A 8 -2.64 -11.22 -10.38
CA LEU A 8 -2.69 -11.93 -9.10
C LEU A 8 -1.31 -12.53 -8.80
N ARG A 9 -0.83 -12.34 -7.57
CA ARG A 9 0.42 -12.94 -7.07
C ARG A 9 0.12 -13.66 -5.76
N PHE A 10 0.60 -14.90 -5.65
CA PHE A 10 0.48 -15.71 -4.46
C PHE A 10 1.88 -15.93 -3.88
N GLY A 11 2.01 -15.76 -2.58
CA GLY A 11 3.27 -15.87 -1.87
C GLY A 11 3.04 -16.16 -0.40
N HIS A 12 4.09 -15.99 0.39
CA HIS A 12 4.06 -16.20 1.83
C HIS A 12 3.75 -14.90 2.57
N GLU A 13 3.37 -15.00 3.84
CA GLU A 13 3.26 -13.86 4.76
C GLU A 13 4.57 -13.07 4.84
N THR A 14 5.71 -13.76 4.68
CA THR A 14 7.05 -13.17 4.58
C THR A 14 7.24 -12.29 3.34
N CYS A 15 6.35 -12.38 2.33
CA CYS A 15 6.30 -11.45 1.20
C CYS A 15 5.30 -10.31 1.46
N VAL A 16 4.17 -10.60 2.12
CA VAL A 16 3.10 -9.62 2.36
C VAL A 16 3.50 -8.59 3.42
N LEU A 17 4.06 -9.03 4.54
CA LEU A 17 4.41 -8.12 5.64
C LEU A 17 5.44 -7.07 5.23
N PRO A 18 6.60 -7.40 4.61
CA PRO A 18 7.55 -6.38 4.16
C PRO A 18 6.95 -5.44 3.12
N LEU A 19 6.06 -5.92 2.26
CA LEU A 19 5.35 -5.08 1.30
C LEU A 19 4.38 -4.12 2.00
N ALA A 20 3.63 -4.58 3.00
CA ALA A 20 2.75 -3.74 3.82
C ALA A 20 3.54 -2.66 4.55
N CYS A 21 4.69 -3.00 5.14
CA CYS A 21 5.59 -2.04 5.78
C CYS A 21 6.18 -1.04 4.77
N LEU A 22 6.60 -1.50 3.58
CA LEU A 22 7.12 -0.61 2.53
C LEU A 22 6.07 0.39 2.06
N LEU A 23 4.83 -0.07 1.90
CA LEU A 23 3.66 0.73 1.54
C LEU A 23 3.10 1.54 2.72
N GLU A 24 3.59 1.32 3.95
CA GLU A 24 3.15 2.02 5.16
C GLU A 24 1.63 1.97 5.33
N ILE A 25 1.03 0.87 4.89
CA ILE A 25 -0.42 0.64 4.93
C ILE A 25 -0.85 0.70 6.39
N ASP A 26 -1.83 1.55 6.71
CA ASP A 26 -2.38 1.71 8.07
C ASP A 26 -1.29 1.85 9.16
N ASN A 27 -0.16 2.47 8.81
CA ASN A 27 0.99 2.64 9.70
C ASN A 27 1.57 1.29 10.22
N VAL A 28 1.48 0.21 9.44
CA VAL A 28 2.05 -1.11 9.76
C VAL A 28 3.57 -1.08 9.95
N ASN A 29 4.25 -0.05 9.42
CA ASN A 29 5.67 0.22 9.67
C ASN A 29 5.96 0.93 11.01
N TYR A 30 5.01 0.94 11.94
CA TYR A 30 5.18 1.48 13.28
C TYR A 30 6.47 0.97 13.93
N SER A 31 7.22 1.90 14.50
CA SER A 31 8.47 1.64 15.23
C SER A 31 8.39 2.34 16.58
N CYS A 32 8.82 1.65 17.64
CA CYS A 32 8.82 2.18 19.00
C CYS A 32 10.06 1.73 19.77
N ASP A 33 10.50 2.56 20.71
CA ASP A 33 11.61 2.24 21.62
C ASP A 33 11.15 1.49 22.89
N ASP A 34 9.86 1.58 23.24
CA ASP A 34 9.29 0.92 24.42
C ASP A 34 8.48 -0.34 24.04
N LEU A 35 9.12 -1.50 24.21
CA LEU A 35 8.50 -2.79 23.94
C LEU A 35 7.27 -3.09 24.81
N ASN A 36 7.10 -2.42 25.95
CA ASN A 36 5.93 -2.65 26.80
C ASN A 36 4.63 -2.17 26.15
N THR A 37 4.70 -1.16 25.27
CA THR A 37 3.53 -0.59 24.57
C THR A 37 3.33 -1.15 23.17
N LEU A 38 4.31 -1.89 22.62
CA LEU A 38 4.27 -2.42 21.26
C LEU A 38 2.98 -3.20 20.94
N HIS A 39 2.50 -4.00 21.88
CA HIS A 39 1.30 -4.83 21.72
C HIS A 39 0.00 -4.05 21.51
N GLU A 40 -0.02 -2.76 21.84
CA GLU A 40 -1.16 -1.86 21.64
C GLU A 40 -1.25 -1.37 20.18
N TYR A 41 -0.12 -1.32 19.48
CA TYR A 41 -0.01 -0.73 18.14
C TYR A 41 0.26 -1.75 17.05
N TRP A 42 0.94 -2.86 17.37
CA TRP A 42 1.36 -3.85 16.40
C TRP A 42 0.95 -5.26 16.83
N GLN A 43 0.02 -5.85 16.07
CA GLN A 43 -0.58 -7.15 16.34
C GLN A 43 -0.55 -7.98 15.05
N ASP A 44 0.30 -9.01 15.01
CA ASP A 44 0.53 -9.84 13.82
C ASP A 44 -0.75 -10.45 13.26
N PHE A 45 -1.66 -10.91 14.13
CA PHE A 45 -2.92 -11.52 13.74
C PHE A 45 -3.89 -10.56 13.02
N ASN A 46 -3.77 -9.25 13.24
CA ASN A 46 -4.54 -8.24 12.52
C ASN A 46 -3.90 -7.88 11.16
N ILE A 47 -2.57 -7.96 11.09
CA ILE A 47 -1.79 -7.54 9.92
C ILE A 47 -1.70 -8.69 8.90
N ILE A 48 -1.24 -9.87 9.35
CA ILE A 48 -1.00 -11.05 8.52
C ILE A 48 -1.79 -12.29 8.99
N PRO A 49 -3.14 -12.23 9.03
CA PRO A 49 -3.93 -13.44 9.23
C PRO A 49 -3.70 -14.46 8.10
N LYS A 50 -4.19 -15.68 8.28
CA LYS A 50 -4.18 -16.68 7.20
C LYS A 50 -4.94 -16.13 6.00
N ALA A 51 -4.36 -16.29 4.81
CA ALA A 51 -4.85 -15.72 3.55
C ALA A 51 -4.90 -14.18 3.52
N CYS A 52 -4.00 -13.51 4.26
CA CYS A 52 -3.81 -12.07 4.14
C CYS A 52 -3.54 -11.65 2.69
N ASN A 53 -4.03 -10.47 2.32
CA ASN A 53 -3.94 -9.97 0.96
C ASN A 53 -3.88 -8.45 0.91
N ILE A 54 -3.19 -7.93 -0.11
CA ILE A 54 -3.16 -6.51 -0.46
C ILE A 54 -3.71 -6.40 -1.88
N GLN A 55 -4.71 -5.54 -2.07
CA GLN A 55 -5.33 -5.30 -3.38
C GLN A 55 -5.20 -3.83 -3.74
N MET A 56 -4.72 -3.54 -4.95
CA MET A 56 -4.74 -2.20 -5.52
C MET A 56 -5.78 -2.18 -6.63
N VAL A 57 -6.89 -1.48 -6.39
CA VAL A 57 -8.02 -1.39 -7.33
C VAL A 57 -7.94 -0.05 -8.06
N PHE A 58 -7.87 -0.12 -9.39
CA PHE A 58 -7.72 1.05 -10.25
C PHE A 58 -9.09 1.47 -10.80
N TYR A 59 -9.39 2.76 -10.68
CA TYR A 59 -10.63 3.37 -11.13
C TYR A 59 -10.35 4.47 -12.14
N ARG A 60 -11.34 4.72 -12.99
CA ARG A 60 -11.37 5.85 -13.90
C ARG A 60 -12.69 6.61 -13.71
N PRO A 61 -12.66 7.93 -13.45
CA PRO A 61 -13.86 8.74 -13.33
C PRO A 61 -14.71 8.65 -14.59
N VAL A 62 -16.03 8.54 -14.39
CA VAL A 62 -17.02 8.52 -15.48
C VAL A 62 -16.93 9.84 -16.27
N GLY A 63 -16.94 9.76 -17.59
CA GLY A 63 -16.88 10.94 -18.47
C GLY A 63 -15.47 11.38 -18.86
N THR A 64 -14.42 10.74 -18.34
CA THR A 64 -13.04 10.95 -18.85
C THR A 64 -12.84 10.16 -20.15
N THR A 65 -12.44 10.85 -21.22
CA THR A 65 -12.12 10.24 -22.52
C THR A 65 -10.61 10.31 -22.77
N GLY A 66 -9.95 9.16 -22.85
CA GLY A 66 -8.51 9.05 -23.14
C GLY A 66 -7.67 8.52 -21.96
N ASN A 67 -6.47 7.98 -22.25
CA ASN A 67 -5.55 7.43 -21.26
C ASN A 67 -4.70 8.54 -20.60
N ARG A 68 -5.31 9.36 -19.74
CA ARG A 68 -4.57 10.35 -18.94
C ARG A 68 -4.19 9.75 -17.59
N PRO A 69 -2.88 9.66 -17.24
CA PRO A 69 -2.44 9.09 -15.96
C PRO A 69 -3.02 9.79 -14.74
N ASP A 70 -3.23 11.11 -14.81
CA ASP A 70 -3.75 11.93 -13.71
C ASP A 70 -5.23 11.72 -13.39
N ASP A 71 -5.97 11.08 -14.31
CA ASP A 71 -7.37 10.72 -14.14
C ASP A 71 -7.52 9.34 -13.45
N ILE A 72 -6.42 8.60 -13.22
CA ILE A 72 -6.48 7.27 -12.61
C ILE A 72 -6.48 7.41 -11.09
N LEU A 73 -7.53 6.86 -10.46
CA LEU A 73 -7.61 6.72 -9.02
C LEU A 73 -7.25 5.30 -8.59
N VAL A 74 -6.67 5.16 -7.41
CA VAL A 74 -6.30 3.87 -6.81
C VAL A 74 -6.87 3.81 -5.41
N LYS A 75 -7.51 2.68 -5.09
CA LYS A 75 -7.87 2.31 -3.73
C LYS A 75 -7.04 1.12 -3.29
N VAL A 76 -6.46 1.19 -2.10
CA VAL A 76 -5.76 0.05 -1.50
C VAL A 76 -6.70 -0.64 -0.51
N LEU A 77 -6.83 -1.96 -0.64
CA LEU A 77 -7.49 -2.79 0.33
C LEU A 77 -6.44 -3.67 1.02
N PHE A 78 -6.49 -3.73 2.34
CA PHE A 78 -5.68 -4.63 3.13
C PHE A 78 -6.59 -5.58 3.90
N ASN A 79 -6.44 -6.88 3.62
CA ASN A 79 -7.36 -7.91 4.10
C ASN A 79 -8.84 -7.54 3.80
N GLU A 80 -9.10 -7.01 2.60
CA GLU A 80 -10.41 -6.57 2.11
C GLU A 80 -11.01 -5.33 2.80
N HIS A 81 -10.30 -4.72 3.76
CA HIS A 81 -10.66 -3.46 4.39
C HIS A 81 -9.99 -2.28 3.70
N GLU A 82 -10.68 -1.13 3.64
CA GLU A 82 -10.10 0.10 3.08
C GLU A 82 -8.91 0.55 3.92
N ALA A 83 -7.77 0.67 3.26
CA ALA A 83 -6.50 0.98 3.89
C ALA A 83 -6.07 2.41 3.59
N THR A 84 -5.41 3.01 4.56
CA THR A 84 -4.78 4.32 4.46
C THR A 84 -3.32 4.21 4.04
N LEU A 85 -2.86 5.20 3.28
CA LEU A 85 -1.48 5.37 2.81
C LEU A 85 -0.87 6.65 3.43
N PRO A 86 0.46 6.80 3.46
CA PRO A 86 1.16 7.88 4.17
C PRO A 86 1.10 9.26 3.47
N PHE A 87 0.13 9.48 2.59
CA PHE A 87 -0.06 10.72 1.85
C PHE A 87 -1.54 11.07 1.71
N THR A 88 -1.85 12.30 1.30
CA THR A 88 -3.23 12.82 1.30
C THR A 88 -4.07 12.15 0.21
N PRO A 89 -5.22 11.55 0.53
CA PRO A 89 -6.16 11.06 -0.48
C PRO A 89 -6.84 12.22 -1.21
N VAL A 90 -7.38 11.94 -2.40
CA VAL A 90 -8.20 12.90 -3.16
C VAL A 90 -9.55 13.09 -2.49
N ASP A 91 -10.21 11.97 -2.18
CA ASP A 91 -11.49 11.88 -1.49
C ASP A 91 -11.65 10.45 -0.93
N GLY A 92 -12.15 10.32 0.30
CA GLY A 92 -12.25 9.03 0.99
C GLY A 92 -10.97 8.17 0.90
N PRO A 93 -11.06 6.89 0.48
CA PRO A 93 -9.91 5.98 0.34
C PRO A 93 -9.24 6.03 -1.05
N TYR A 94 -9.53 7.07 -1.86
CA TYR A 94 -9.05 7.15 -3.24
C TYR A 94 -7.83 8.07 -3.37
N TYR A 95 -6.79 7.54 -3.99
CA TYR A 95 -5.51 8.21 -4.24
C TYR A 95 -5.27 8.43 -5.74
N ARG A 96 -4.57 9.49 -6.14
CA ARG A 96 -4.10 9.58 -7.54
C ARG A 96 -3.00 8.57 -7.79
N TRP A 97 -3.07 7.86 -8.91
CA TRP A 97 -2.03 6.92 -9.30
C TRP A 97 -0.65 7.60 -9.46
N THR A 98 -0.62 8.81 -10.02
CA THR A 98 0.63 9.54 -10.24
C THR A 98 1.34 9.91 -8.93
N ASP A 99 0.59 10.38 -7.94
CA ASP A 99 1.12 10.66 -6.60
C ASP A 99 1.64 9.40 -5.91
N LEU A 100 0.84 8.32 -5.93
CA LEU A 100 1.21 7.03 -5.36
C LEU A 100 2.50 6.49 -5.99
N LYS A 101 2.57 6.51 -7.32
CA LYS A 101 3.74 6.04 -8.07
C LYS A 101 4.97 6.88 -7.73
N GLN A 102 4.86 8.21 -7.79
CA GLN A 102 5.98 9.11 -7.50
C GLN A 102 6.49 8.93 -6.07
N TYR A 103 5.59 8.78 -5.10
CA TYR A 103 5.94 8.57 -3.69
C TYR A 103 6.79 7.31 -3.51
N TYR A 104 6.32 6.15 -4.02
CA TYR A 104 7.04 4.89 -3.84
C TYR A 104 8.28 4.77 -4.72
N GLU A 105 8.29 5.35 -5.92
CA GLU A 105 9.53 5.42 -6.73
C GLU A 105 10.61 6.23 -6.01
N LYS A 106 10.25 7.37 -5.42
CA LYS A 106 11.17 8.16 -4.59
C LYS A 106 11.66 7.35 -3.39
N LYS A 107 10.76 6.66 -2.68
CA LYS A 107 11.13 5.82 -1.53
C LYS A 107 12.10 4.71 -1.93
N LEU A 108 11.84 4.01 -3.03
CA LEU A 108 12.70 2.95 -3.57
C LEU A 108 14.05 3.46 -4.06
N SER A 109 14.13 4.72 -4.53
CA SER A 109 15.37 5.37 -4.94
C SER A 109 16.24 5.85 -3.78
N THR A 110 15.70 5.86 -2.55
CA THR A 110 16.45 6.27 -1.38
C THR A 110 17.50 5.21 -1.08
N VAL A 111 18.78 5.61 -1.15
CA VAL A 111 19.90 4.71 -0.89
C VAL A 111 19.78 4.20 0.54
N ILE A 112 19.76 2.89 0.71
CA ILE A 112 19.89 2.27 2.03
C ILE A 112 21.35 2.49 2.46
N ASP A 113 21.54 3.38 3.43
CA ASP A 113 22.84 3.59 4.06
C ASP A 113 23.11 2.42 5.02
N TRP A 114 23.80 1.40 4.51
CA TRP A 114 24.23 0.22 5.27
C TRP A 114 25.33 0.53 6.31
N THR A 115 25.76 1.79 6.42
CA THR A 115 26.83 2.23 7.30
C THR A 115 26.33 2.75 8.65
N VAL A 116 25.02 2.99 8.81
CA VAL A 116 24.41 3.34 10.09
C VAL A 116 24.09 2.03 10.83
N LYS A 117 24.87 1.76 11.89
CA LYS A 117 24.64 0.66 12.84
C LYS A 117 23.67 1.07 13.94
#